data_AF-A0A1Y1XAS2-F1
#
_entry.id   AF-A0A1Y1XAS2-F1
#
_cell.length_a   1.000
_cell.length_b   1.000
_cell.length_c   1.000
_cell.angle_alpha   90.00
_cell.angle_beta   90.00
_cell.angle_gamma   90.00
#
_symmetry.space_group_name_H-M   'P 1'
#
loop_
_entity.id
_entity.type
_entity.pdbx_description
1 polymer ?
#
loop_
_entity_poly.entity_id
_entity_poly.type
_entity_poly.pdbx_seq_one_letter_code
_entity_poly.pdbx_strand_id
1 'polypeptide(L)'
;MADSYVPFEYRALLLIDLGLWCWGLNIQLLNKAGIDVPTLFGFEKHENKVHGVVYRIALAFSLITLAFLSLFCSLLRIIVSPIRSEPSFGDVILADILTSFAKVFAGIYFTFCAFFTASNSDAISSDYLHHSLELLIIGPLITSLPFLFRFRQCISEYLASEGTGYKALANAVKYASAFPVIFLSALIHSPSQEASHMVTIWLLTVLFNSLYSFYWDVVMDWGLSVSCSPEKKSGMIVLRHILLYREPVYYISILVDFFLRTTWSLKLSENLKSEDLISGGFLLEAAEILRRWLWVYFRVEKEWIGFGFNGLHSNDSLDRVEEQEIHLITHERAHLPQ
;
A
#
# COMPACT_ATOMS: atom_id res chain seq x y z
N MET A 1 3.42 -6.07 33.46
CA MET A 1 2.59 -7.29 33.27
C MET A 1 3.13 -7.98 32.03
N ALA A 2 3.49 -9.24 32.19
CA ALA A 2 4.46 -9.96 31.38
C ALA A 2 4.15 -10.01 29.88
N ASP A 3 5.24 -9.93 29.12
CA ASP A 3 5.37 -10.12 27.69
C ASP A 3 4.61 -11.35 27.19
N SER A 4 3.48 -11.13 26.52
CA SER A 4 3.04 -12.11 25.54
C SER A 4 3.61 -11.69 24.19
N TYR A 5 4.65 -12.39 23.76
CA TYR A 5 5.28 -12.24 22.44
C TYR A 5 4.31 -12.42 21.26
N VAL A 6 3.06 -12.85 21.51
CA VAL A 6 2.01 -13.04 20.52
C VAL A 6 0.78 -12.19 20.88
N PRO A 7 0.28 -11.33 19.96
CA PRO A 7 -0.93 -10.55 20.19
C PRO A 7 -2.14 -11.46 20.44
N PHE A 8 -3.06 -11.02 21.31
CA PHE A 8 -4.16 -11.84 21.83
C PHE A 8 -5.03 -12.43 20.72
N GLU A 9 -5.24 -11.66 19.65
CA GLU A 9 -6.06 -11.97 18.49
C GLU A 9 -5.52 -13.15 17.68
N TYR A 10 -4.20 -13.37 17.70
CA TYR A 10 -3.53 -14.44 16.95
C TYR A 10 -3.33 -15.72 17.76
N ARG A 11 -3.56 -15.67 19.08
CA ARG A 11 -3.40 -16.86 19.94
C ARG A 11 -4.32 -17.98 19.51
N ALA A 12 -5.57 -17.67 19.13
CA ALA A 12 -6.52 -18.66 18.63
C ALA A 12 -6.03 -19.32 17.33
N LEU A 13 -5.52 -18.54 16.39
CA LEU A 13 -4.98 -19.05 15.11
C LEU A 13 -3.76 -19.96 15.34
N LEU A 14 -2.82 -19.55 16.20
CA LEU A 14 -1.67 -20.37 16.54
C LEU A 14 -2.04 -21.66 17.28
N LEU A 15 -3.08 -21.63 18.13
CA LEU A 15 -3.60 -22.82 18.79
C LEU A 15 -4.27 -23.78 17.80
N ILE A 16 -4.98 -23.25 16.79
CA ILE A 16 -5.53 -24.04 15.69
C ILE A 16 -4.39 -24.71 14.91
N ASP A 17 -3.36 -23.95 14.54
CA ASP A 17 -2.17 -24.47 13.84
C ASP A 17 -1.52 -25.59 14.67
N LEU A 18 -1.24 -25.33 15.95
CA LEU A 18 -0.68 -26.33 16.86
C LEU A 18 -1.56 -27.58 16.93
N GLY A 19 -2.88 -27.41 17.02
CA GLY A 19 -3.85 -28.51 17.04
C GLY A 19 -3.78 -29.37 15.77
N LEU A 20 -3.73 -28.75 14.59
CA LEU A 20 -3.62 -29.45 13.31
C LEU A 20 -2.29 -30.21 13.16
N TRP A 21 -1.18 -29.60 13.58
CA TRP A 21 0.13 -30.24 13.58
C TRP A 21 0.21 -31.42 14.55
N CYS A 22 -0.30 -31.24 15.78
CA CYS A 22 -0.41 -32.31 16.77
C CYS A 22 -1.32 -33.45 16.29
N TRP A 23 -2.41 -33.13 15.59
CA TRP A 23 -3.30 -34.14 15.01
C TRP A 23 -2.61 -34.94 13.90
N GLY A 24 -1.91 -34.27 12.99
CA GLY A 24 -1.10 -34.93 11.96
C GLY A 24 -0.05 -35.85 12.57
N LEU A 25 0.61 -35.41 13.64
CA LEU A 25 1.58 -36.21 14.40
C LEU A 25 0.93 -37.44 15.04
N ASN A 26 -0.25 -37.30 15.64
CA ASN A 26 -0.98 -38.43 16.21
C ASN A 26 -1.29 -39.49 15.15
N ILE A 27 -1.83 -39.11 14.00
CA ILE A 27 -2.11 -40.05 12.90
C ILE A 27 -0.82 -40.72 12.40
N GLN A 28 0.28 -39.98 12.30
CA GLN A 28 1.57 -40.54 11.89
C GLN A 28 2.09 -41.56 12.91
N LEU A 29 2.01 -41.26 14.21
CA LEU A 29 2.45 -42.15 15.29
C LEU A 29 1.58 -43.41 15.35
N LEU A 30 0.26 -43.28 15.22
CA LEU A 30 -0.66 -44.42 15.19
C LEU A 30 -0.39 -45.34 13.99
N ASN A 31 -0.15 -44.77 12.81
CA ASN A 31 0.22 -45.54 11.62
C ASN A 31 1.58 -46.25 11.81
N LYS A 32 2.59 -45.56 12.39
CA LYS A 32 3.87 -46.18 12.76
C LYS A 32 3.74 -47.31 13.79
N ALA A 33 2.75 -47.24 14.67
CA ALA A 33 2.43 -48.30 15.63
C ALA A 33 1.69 -49.50 15.01
N GLY A 34 1.41 -49.48 13.70
CA GLY A 34 0.74 -50.55 12.98
C GLY A 34 -0.78 -50.49 13.00
N ILE A 35 -1.38 -49.38 13.45
CA ILE A 35 -2.84 -49.19 13.45
C ILE A 35 -3.29 -48.76 12.04
N ASP A 36 -4.31 -49.46 11.50
CA ASP A 36 -4.96 -49.12 10.23
C ASP A 36 -5.91 -47.91 10.40
N VAL A 37 -5.29 -46.73 10.51
CA VAL A 37 -5.98 -45.45 10.67
C VAL A 37 -6.98 -45.16 9.52
N PRO A 38 -6.65 -45.40 8.23
CA PRO A 38 -7.62 -45.22 7.14
C PRO A 38 -8.94 -45.96 7.38
N THR A 39 -8.88 -47.26 7.71
CA THR A 39 -10.08 -48.06 7.96
C THR A 39 -10.82 -47.60 9.22
N LEU A 40 -10.10 -47.24 10.29
CA LEU A 40 -10.70 -46.79 11.56
C LEU A 40 -11.53 -45.51 11.41
N PHE A 41 -11.06 -44.57 10.60
CA PHE A 41 -11.74 -43.29 10.35
C PHE A 41 -12.66 -43.33 9.11
N GLY A 42 -12.79 -44.47 8.45
CA GLY A 42 -13.67 -44.64 7.28
C GLY A 42 -13.16 -44.02 5.98
N PHE A 43 -11.84 -43.81 5.85
CA PHE A 43 -11.23 -43.35 4.60
C PHE A 43 -11.14 -44.50 3.58
N GLU A 44 -11.19 -44.16 2.28
CA GLU A 44 -11.03 -45.16 1.21
C GLU A 44 -9.65 -45.82 1.27
N LYS A 45 -9.62 -47.15 1.09
CA LYS A 45 -8.43 -48.03 1.28
C LYS A 45 -7.19 -47.67 0.44
N HIS A 46 -7.29 -46.76 -0.51
CA HIS A 46 -6.18 -46.33 -1.37
C HIS A 46 -5.35 -45.16 -0.79
N GLU A 47 -5.79 -44.51 0.29
CA GLU A 47 -5.04 -43.43 0.94
C GLU A 47 -4.01 -43.95 1.94
N ASN A 48 -2.93 -44.57 1.46
CA ASN A 48 -1.86 -45.11 2.32
C ASN A 48 -1.10 -44.07 3.17
N LYS A 49 -1.41 -42.76 3.05
CA LYS A 49 -0.75 -41.66 3.78
C LYS A 49 -1.74 -40.58 4.24
N VAL A 50 -2.79 -40.95 4.96
CA VAL A 50 -3.76 -40.00 5.58
C VAL A 50 -3.09 -38.86 6.36
N HIS A 51 -2.00 -39.15 7.09
CA HIS A 51 -1.23 -38.11 7.81
C HIS A 51 -0.67 -37.02 6.87
N GLY A 52 -0.34 -37.36 5.61
CA GLY A 52 0.14 -36.40 4.61
C GLY A 52 -0.95 -35.43 4.12
N VAL A 53 -2.22 -35.82 4.12
CA VAL A 53 -3.34 -34.91 3.86
C VAL A 53 -3.46 -33.91 5.01
N VAL A 54 -3.43 -34.40 6.25
CA VAL A 54 -3.51 -33.54 7.45
C VAL A 54 -2.35 -32.55 7.53
N TYR A 55 -1.12 -32.97 7.21
CA TYR A 55 0.02 -32.05 7.16
C TYR A 55 -0.10 -30.98 6.05
N ARG A 56 -0.70 -31.30 4.89
CA ARG A 56 -0.96 -30.29 3.85
C ARG A 56 -1.97 -29.25 4.32
N ILE A 57 -3.01 -29.69 5.03
CA ILE A 57 -4.00 -28.78 5.66
C ILE A 57 -3.31 -27.93 6.73
N ALA A 58 -2.54 -28.54 7.63
CA ALA A 58 -1.80 -27.83 8.67
C ALA A 58 -0.86 -26.78 8.06
N LEU A 59 -0.11 -27.13 7.01
CA LEU A 59 0.75 -26.19 6.30
C LEU A 59 -0.04 -25.03 5.69
N ALA A 60 -1.17 -25.31 5.01
CA ALA A 60 -1.99 -24.27 4.42
C ALA A 60 -2.51 -23.27 5.47
N PHE A 61 -3.01 -23.76 6.60
CA PHE A 61 -3.44 -22.91 7.72
C PHE A 61 -2.27 -22.11 8.30
N SER A 62 -1.11 -22.73 8.52
CA SER A 62 0.05 -22.04 9.07
C SER A 62 0.59 -20.96 8.13
N LEU A 63 0.56 -21.17 6.82
CA LEU A 63 0.91 -20.16 5.82
C LEU A 63 -0.07 -18.98 5.84
N ILE A 64 -1.37 -19.26 5.98
CA ILE A 64 -2.40 -18.23 6.12
C ILE A 64 -2.16 -17.42 7.39
N THR A 65 -1.96 -18.07 8.54
CA THR A 65 -1.67 -17.40 9.82
C THR A 65 -0.43 -16.52 9.72
N LEU A 66 0.65 -17.03 9.11
CA LEU A 66 1.89 -16.27 8.94
C LEU A 66 1.69 -15.06 8.02
N ALA A 67 0.95 -15.21 6.92
CA ALA A 67 0.63 -14.11 6.02
C ALA A 67 -0.17 -13.01 6.74
N PHE A 68 -1.19 -13.37 7.53
CA PHE A 68 -1.96 -12.43 8.33
C PHE A 68 -1.11 -11.71 9.38
N LEU A 69 -0.24 -12.44 10.08
CA LEU A 69 0.66 -11.86 11.08
C LEU A 69 1.65 -10.88 10.44
N SER A 70 2.25 -11.26 9.30
CA SER A 70 3.16 -10.40 8.54
C SER A 70 2.48 -9.12 8.06
N LEU A 71 1.26 -9.23 7.52
CA LEU A 71 0.47 -8.07 7.11
C LEU A 71 0.16 -7.17 8.30
N PHE A 72 -0.30 -7.74 9.42
CA PHE A 72 -0.61 -6.98 10.62
C PHE A 72 0.60 -6.25 11.20
N CYS A 73 1.75 -6.92 11.33
CA CYS A 73 2.98 -6.28 11.75
C CYS A 73 3.36 -5.12 10.81
N SER A 74 3.15 -5.27 9.50
CA SER A 74 3.41 -4.21 8.52
C SER A 74 2.45 -3.03 8.68
N LEU A 75 1.16 -3.28 8.90
CA LEU A 75 0.17 -2.25 9.22
C LEU A 75 0.50 -1.52 10.52
N LEU A 76 0.91 -2.25 11.56
CA LEU A 76 1.35 -1.65 12.82
C LEU A 76 2.58 -0.76 12.63
N ARG A 77 3.57 -1.17 11.82
CA ARG A 77 4.71 -0.31 11.49
C ARG A 77 4.27 0.96 10.79
N ILE A 78 3.37 0.86 9.82
CA ILE A 78 2.82 2.03 9.10
C ILE A 78 2.17 3.03 10.08
N ILE A 79 1.39 2.53 11.03
CA ILE A 79 0.62 3.36 11.97
C ILE A 79 1.50 3.91 13.11
N VAL A 80 2.34 3.07 13.71
CA VAL A 80 2.97 3.32 15.02
C VAL A 80 4.49 3.54 14.95
N SER A 81 5.16 3.36 13.79
CA SER A 81 6.62 3.52 13.68
C SER A 81 7.10 4.85 14.27
N PRO A 82 8.20 4.92 15.03
CA PRO A 82 8.70 6.16 15.64
C PRO A 82 8.80 7.33 14.64
N ILE A 83 8.65 8.55 15.14
CA ILE A 83 8.95 9.75 14.36
C ILE A 83 10.48 9.82 14.20
N ARG A 84 10.97 10.22 13.02
CA ARG A 84 12.39 10.19 12.61
C ARG A 84 12.93 8.80 12.28
N SER A 85 12.06 7.92 11.78
CA SER A 85 12.45 6.63 11.20
C SER A 85 12.26 6.66 9.69
N GLU A 86 13.23 6.18 8.94
CA GLU A 86 13.04 5.94 7.51
C GLU A 86 12.08 4.76 7.30
N PRO A 87 10.99 4.93 6.54
CA PRO A 87 10.08 3.83 6.26
C PRO A 87 10.71 2.86 5.26
N SER A 88 10.49 1.55 5.47
CA SER A 88 10.94 0.55 4.50
C SER A 88 10.20 0.72 3.17
N PHE A 89 10.86 0.38 2.05
CA PHE A 89 10.23 0.44 0.72
C PHE A 89 8.92 -0.38 0.64
N GLY A 90 8.88 -1.53 1.30
CA GLY A 90 7.67 -2.35 1.40
C GLY A 90 6.54 -1.66 2.16
N ASP A 91 6.83 -1.02 3.29
CA ASP A 91 5.84 -0.28 4.08
C ASP A 91 5.34 0.97 3.32
N VAL A 92 6.18 1.59 2.49
CA VAL A 92 5.81 2.69 1.59
C VAL A 92 4.82 2.22 0.53
N ILE A 93 5.11 1.10 -0.17
CA ILE A 93 4.20 0.53 -1.17
C ILE A 93 2.88 0.10 -0.53
N LEU A 94 2.92 -0.61 0.60
CA LEU A 94 1.71 -1.07 1.27
C LEU A 94 0.84 0.10 1.70
N ALA A 95 1.43 1.15 2.28
CA ALA A 95 0.67 2.33 2.66
C ALA A 95 0.09 3.08 1.44
N ASP A 96 0.78 3.10 0.29
CA ASP A 96 0.21 3.63 -0.96
C ASP A 96 -0.97 2.81 -1.46
N ILE A 97 -0.87 1.49 -1.36
CA ILE A 97 -1.98 0.60 -1.68
C ILE A 97 -3.18 0.93 -0.79
N LEU A 98 -2.98 1.12 0.52
CA LEU A 98 -4.07 1.52 1.44
C LEU A 98 -4.79 2.80 1.01
N THR A 99 -4.10 3.78 0.39
CA THR A 99 -4.77 5.00 -0.12
C THR A 99 -5.78 4.71 -1.22
N SER A 100 -5.53 3.70 -2.04
CA SER A 100 -6.45 3.23 -3.09
C SER A 100 -7.66 2.49 -2.50
N PHE A 101 -7.57 1.99 -1.26
CA PHE A 101 -8.67 1.35 -0.53
C PHE A 101 -9.45 2.29 0.41
N ALA A 102 -9.14 3.60 0.42
CA ALA A 102 -9.72 4.56 1.36
C ALA A 102 -11.26 4.55 1.40
N LYS A 103 -11.92 4.57 0.23
CA LYS A 103 -13.38 4.48 0.14
C LYS A 103 -13.93 3.09 0.52
N VAL A 104 -13.19 2.02 0.23
CA VAL A 104 -13.56 0.66 0.62
C VAL A 104 -13.63 0.55 2.15
N PHE A 105 -12.67 1.12 2.87
CA PHE A 105 -12.70 1.15 4.34
C PHE A 105 -13.90 1.92 4.89
N ALA A 106 -14.23 3.08 4.31
CA ALA A 106 -15.42 3.82 4.70
C ALA A 106 -16.70 3.01 4.42
N GLY A 107 -16.80 2.36 3.25
CA GLY A 107 -17.93 1.50 2.90
C GLY A 107 -18.12 0.31 3.85
N ILE A 108 -17.02 -0.36 4.25
CA ILE A 108 -17.06 -1.44 5.24
C ILE A 108 -17.61 -0.93 6.58
N TYR A 109 -17.14 0.24 7.04
CA TYR A 109 -17.62 0.84 8.28
C TYR A 109 -19.13 1.12 8.23
N PHE A 110 -19.61 1.80 7.18
CA PHE A 110 -21.03 2.11 7.05
C PHE A 110 -21.90 0.85 6.90
N THR A 111 -21.42 -0.16 6.18
CA THR A 111 -22.11 -1.46 6.06
C THR A 111 -22.21 -2.16 7.42
N PHE A 112 -21.13 -2.12 8.20
CA PHE A 112 -21.10 -2.66 9.56
C PHE A 112 -22.11 -1.91 10.45
N CYS A 113 -22.08 -0.57 10.49
CA CYS A 113 -23.05 0.21 11.26
C CYS A 113 -24.49 -0.10 10.85
N ALA A 114 -24.79 -0.12 9.55
CA ALA A 114 -26.12 -0.45 9.05
C ALA A 114 -26.60 -1.84 9.48
N PHE A 115 -25.72 -2.85 9.49
CA PHE A 115 -26.05 -4.20 9.94
C PHE A 115 -26.46 -4.25 11.43
N PHE A 116 -25.78 -3.51 12.30
CA PHE A 116 -26.10 -3.47 13.74
C PHE A 116 -27.29 -2.54 14.07
N THR A 117 -27.48 -1.46 13.32
CA THR A 117 -28.63 -0.56 13.49
C THR A 117 -29.94 -1.20 13.00
N ALA A 118 -29.91 -1.93 11.87
CA ALA A 118 -31.09 -2.66 11.37
C ALA A 118 -31.60 -3.74 12.34
N SER A 119 -30.78 -4.16 13.30
CA SER A 119 -31.14 -5.13 14.33
C SER A 119 -31.84 -4.51 15.54
N ASN A 120 -31.93 -3.17 15.64
CA ASN A 120 -32.54 -2.42 16.74
C ASN A 120 -33.67 -1.50 16.22
N SER A 121 -34.89 -2.01 16.18
CA SER A 121 -36.03 -1.43 15.43
C SER A 121 -36.70 -0.14 15.96
N ASP A 122 -36.14 0.57 16.93
CA ASP A 122 -36.93 1.52 17.76
C ASP A 122 -36.56 3.02 17.69
N ALA A 123 -35.85 3.55 16.68
CA ALA A 123 -35.49 4.99 16.67
C ALA A 123 -35.45 5.70 15.29
N ILE A 124 -36.58 5.73 14.58
CA ILE A 124 -36.69 6.31 13.22
C ILE A 124 -36.29 7.80 13.13
N SER A 125 -36.39 8.61 14.18
CA SER A 125 -36.06 10.05 14.15
C SER A 125 -34.63 10.39 14.62
N SER A 126 -34.05 9.57 15.51
CA SER A 126 -32.65 9.71 15.94
C SER A 126 -31.71 9.31 14.80
N ASP A 127 -32.09 8.29 14.01
CA ASP A 127 -31.29 7.73 12.93
C ASP A 127 -30.89 8.76 11.87
N TYR A 128 -31.75 9.71 11.49
CA TYR A 128 -31.42 10.69 10.44
C TYR A 128 -30.34 11.71 10.88
N LEU A 129 -30.39 12.18 12.13
CA LEU A 129 -29.38 13.10 12.66
C LEU A 129 -28.05 12.37 12.90
N HIS A 130 -28.10 11.14 13.39
CA HIS A 130 -26.90 10.31 13.53
C HIS A 130 -26.28 10.00 12.17
N HIS A 131 -27.07 9.54 11.20
CA HIS A 131 -26.58 9.21 9.86
C HIS A 131 -25.98 10.42 9.13
N SER A 132 -26.59 11.60 9.25
CA SER A 132 -26.03 12.82 8.66
C SER A 132 -24.72 13.26 9.33
N LEU A 133 -24.59 13.15 10.64
CA LEU A 133 -23.34 13.43 11.36
C LEU A 133 -22.24 12.40 11.02
N GLU A 134 -22.59 11.13 10.91
CA GLU A 134 -21.69 10.04 10.51
C GLU A 134 -21.14 10.26 9.10
N LEU A 135 -21.99 10.62 8.13
CA LEU A 135 -21.55 10.94 6.76
C LEU A 135 -20.71 12.22 6.69
N LEU A 136 -21.02 13.23 7.51
CA LEU A 136 -20.34 14.52 7.48
C LEU A 136 -18.96 14.51 8.17
N ILE A 137 -18.82 13.73 9.25
CA ILE A 137 -17.61 13.72 10.09
C ILE A 137 -16.89 12.38 9.98
N ILE A 138 -17.57 11.27 10.24
CA ILE A 138 -16.92 9.96 10.37
C ILE A 138 -16.45 9.44 9.01
N GLY A 139 -17.27 9.55 7.97
CA GLY A 139 -16.92 9.14 6.60
C GLY A 139 -15.61 9.78 6.10
N PRO A 140 -15.48 11.12 6.14
CA PRO A 140 -14.25 11.83 5.81
C PRO A 140 -13.06 11.44 6.67
N LEU A 141 -13.24 11.27 7.99
CA LEU A 141 -12.16 10.85 8.88
C LEU A 141 -11.61 9.48 8.47
N ILE A 142 -12.48 8.48 8.31
CA ILE A 142 -12.07 7.12 7.90
C ILE A 142 -11.41 7.15 6.51
N THR A 143 -12.02 7.85 5.55
CA THR A 143 -11.45 7.98 4.19
C THR A 143 -10.08 8.66 4.21
N SER A 144 -9.84 9.58 5.13
CA SER A 144 -8.57 10.29 5.24
C SER A 144 -7.45 9.50 5.93
N LEU A 145 -7.77 8.44 6.68
CA LEU A 145 -6.78 7.70 7.49
C LEU A 145 -5.59 7.15 6.68
N PRO A 146 -5.78 6.47 5.53
CA PRO A 146 -4.65 6.00 4.73
C PRO A 146 -3.72 7.12 4.26
N PHE A 147 -4.28 8.27 3.87
CA PHE A 147 -3.51 9.45 3.47
C PHE A 147 -2.74 10.05 4.64
N LEU A 148 -3.33 10.04 5.84
CA LEU A 148 -2.65 10.45 7.08
C LEU A 148 -1.46 9.57 7.41
N PHE A 149 -1.57 8.25 7.22
CA PHE A 149 -0.45 7.35 7.43
C PHE A 149 0.71 7.64 6.48
N ARG A 150 0.43 7.86 5.17
CA ARG A 150 1.46 8.27 4.20
C ARG A 150 2.05 9.62 4.50
N PHE A 151 1.22 10.61 4.83
CA PHE A 151 1.68 11.93 5.26
C PHE A 151 2.67 11.82 6.43
N ARG A 152 2.30 11.07 7.47
CA ARG A 152 3.14 10.82 8.65
C ARG A 152 4.46 10.14 8.27
N GLN A 153 4.45 9.12 7.42
CA GLN A 153 5.67 8.47 6.93
C GLN A 153 6.59 9.46 6.21
N CYS A 154 6.05 10.31 5.33
CA CYS A 154 6.82 11.31 4.58
C CYS A 154 7.44 12.36 5.52
N ILE A 155 6.70 12.79 6.54
CA ILE A 155 7.24 13.68 7.58
C ILE A 155 8.34 12.98 8.40
N SER A 156 8.14 11.72 8.76
CA SER A 156 9.14 10.93 9.51
C SER A 156 10.45 10.80 8.73
N GLU A 157 10.36 10.50 7.43
CA GLU A 157 11.51 10.43 6.51
C GLU A 157 12.22 11.79 6.38
N TYR A 158 11.47 12.88 6.19
CA TYR A 158 12.05 14.22 6.15
C TYR A 158 12.81 14.57 7.43
N LEU A 159 12.23 14.25 8.59
CA LEU A 159 12.88 14.51 9.89
C LEU A 159 14.06 13.57 10.15
N ALA A 160 14.04 12.34 9.62
CA ALA A 160 15.17 11.42 9.68
C ALA A 160 16.36 11.93 8.82
N SER A 161 16.06 12.55 7.68
CA SER A 161 17.07 13.17 6.80
C SER A 161 17.66 14.50 7.31
N GLU A 162 17.42 14.84 8.58
CA GLU A 162 17.83 16.12 9.21
C GLU A 162 17.39 17.37 8.42
N GLY A 163 16.29 17.27 7.67
CA GLY A 163 15.73 18.37 6.89
C GLY A 163 16.35 18.57 5.50
N THR A 164 17.25 17.67 5.06
CA THR A 164 17.85 17.75 3.72
C THR A 164 17.00 17.09 2.63
N GLY A 165 16.05 16.22 3.02
CA GLY A 165 15.19 15.45 2.12
C GLY A 165 13.98 16.21 1.56
N TYR A 166 14.18 17.22 0.71
CA TYR A 166 13.07 18.01 0.12
C TYR A 166 12.01 17.13 -0.61
N LYS A 167 12.42 15.98 -1.15
CA LYS A 167 11.52 15.01 -1.80
C LYS A 167 10.52 14.42 -0.81
N ALA A 168 10.94 14.09 0.41
CA ALA A 168 10.05 13.56 1.43
C ALA A 168 8.98 14.60 1.81
N LEU A 169 9.38 15.87 1.97
CA LEU A 169 8.44 16.96 2.26
C LEU A 169 7.46 17.23 1.11
N ALA A 170 7.94 17.22 -0.14
CA ALA A 170 7.07 17.36 -1.31
C ALA A 170 6.06 16.21 -1.39
N ASN A 171 6.48 14.98 -1.07
CA ASN A 171 5.57 13.84 -1.00
C ASN A 171 4.53 14.00 0.13
N ALA A 172 4.92 14.58 1.26
CA ALA A 172 3.98 14.90 2.34
C ALA A 172 2.89 15.87 1.83
N VAL A 173 3.26 16.89 1.05
CA VAL A 173 2.29 17.82 0.44
C VAL A 173 1.32 17.08 -0.50
N LYS A 174 1.80 16.11 -1.28
CA LYS A 174 0.95 15.25 -2.14
C LYS A 174 -0.15 14.56 -1.33
N TYR A 175 0.18 13.93 -0.21
CA TYR A 175 -0.83 13.24 0.60
C TYR A 175 -1.70 14.23 1.39
N ALA A 176 -1.13 15.35 1.83
CA ALA A 176 -1.88 16.40 2.51
C ALA A 176 -2.94 17.06 1.61
N SER A 177 -2.70 17.15 0.29
CA SER A 177 -3.66 17.73 -0.64
C SER A 177 -4.96 16.93 -0.79
N ALA A 178 -4.99 15.67 -0.35
CA ALA A 178 -6.19 14.85 -0.35
C ALA A 178 -7.19 15.26 0.75
N PHE A 179 -6.71 15.76 1.90
CA PHE A 179 -7.58 16.15 3.02
C PHE A 179 -8.62 17.21 2.64
N PRO A 180 -8.27 18.38 2.09
CA PRO A 180 -9.27 19.39 1.75
C PRO A 180 -10.28 18.85 0.73
N VAL A 181 -9.85 18.01 -0.21
CA VAL A 181 -10.76 17.38 -1.18
C VAL A 181 -11.81 16.50 -0.49
N ILE A 182 -11.37 15.64 0.44
CA ILE A 182 -12.24 14.72 1.19
C ILE A 182 -13.24 15.49 2.05
N PHE A 183 -12.77 16.43 2.88
CA PHE A 183 -13.62 17.15 3.81
C PHE A 183 -14.56 18.15 3.12
N LEU A 184 -14.08 18.89 2.10
CA LEU A 184 -14.94 19.81 1.35
C LEU A 184 -16.02 19.06 0.57
N SER A 185 -15.74 17.84 0.10
CA SER A 185 -16.78 17.03 -0.52
C SER A 185 -17.91 16.72 0.44
N ALA A 186 -17.61 16.27 1.66
CA ALA A 186 -18.68 15.97 2.63
C ALA A 186 -19.49 17.22 3.00
N LEU A 187 -18.84 18.39 3.07
CA LEU A 187 -19.52 19.66 3.31
C LEU A 187 -20.45 20.07 2.15
N ILE A 188 -20.04 19.91 0.90
CA ILE A 188 -20.83 20.28 -0.29
C ILE A 188 -22.08 19.40 -0.44
N HIS A 189 -22.01 18.13 -0.05
CA HIS A 189 -23.14 17.21 -0.14
C HIS A 189 -24.09 17.30 1.08
N SER A 190 -23.81 18.21 2.03
CA SER A 190 -24.70 18.47 3.16
C SER A 190 -25.94 19.27 2.70
N PRO A 191 -27.17 18.89 3.12
CA PRO A 191 -28.42 19.49 2.65
C PRO A 191 -28.62 20.98 3.00
N SER A 192 -27.69 21.62 3.71
CA SER A 192 -27.82 22.97 4.26
C SER A 192 -26.99 24.06 3.57
N GLN A 193 -26.10 23.74 2.62
CA GLN A 193 -25.22 24.74 1.99
C GLN A 193 -25.01 24.53 0.48
N GLU A 194 -25.79 25.22 -0.35
CA GLU A 194 -25.38 25.51 -1.73
C GLU A 194 -24.63 26.86 -1.78
N ALA A 195 -23.36 26.86 -1.36
CA ALA A 195 -22.46 27.98 -1.62
C ALA A 195 -21.64 27.66 -2.88
N SER A 196 -21.94 28.31 -4.00
CA SER A 196 -21.19 28.20 -5.27
C SER A 196 -19.67 28.38 -5.11
N HIS A 197 -19.27 29.20 -4.13
CA HIS A 197 -17.87 29.38 -3.74
C HIS A 197 -17.22 28.12 -3.16
N MET A 198 -17.94 27.32 -2.35
CA MET A 198 -17.40 26.09 -1.77
C MET A 198 -17.15 25.02 -2.84
N VAL A 199 -18.06 24.88 -3.81
CA VAL A 199 -17.87 24.02 -4.99
C VAL A 199 -16.65 24.45 -5.80
N THR A 200 -16.46 25.76 -5.99
CA THR A 200 -15.29 26.30 -6.70
C THR A 200 -13.99 25.96 -5.98
N ILE A 201 -13.92 26.17 -4.66
CA ILE A 201 -12.75 25.82 -3.85
C ILE A 201 -12.48 24.31 -3.89
N TRP A 202 -13.52 23.49 -3.80
CA TRP A 202 -13.40 22.05 -3.91
C TRP A 202 -12.86 21.62 -5.28
N LEU A 203 -13.37 22.17 -6.38
CA LEU A 203 -12.83 21.90 -7.73
C LEU A 203 -11.35 22.28 -7.86
N LEU A 204 -10.94 23.42 -7.26
CA LEU A 204 -9.53 23.83 -7.25
C LEU A 204 -8.65 22.86 -6.46
N THR A 205 -9.10 22.40 -5.30
CA THR A 205 -8.35 21.43 -4.48
C THR A 205 -8.27 20.06 -5.17
N VAL A 206 -9.35 19.62 -5.81
CA VAL A 206 -9.41 18.41 -6.64
C VAL A 206 -8.42 18.49 -7.81
N LEU A 207 -8.42 19.62 -8.53
CA LEU A 207 -7.52 19.85 -9.66
C LEU A 207 -6.05 19.81 -9.21
N PHE A 208 -5.74 20.54 -8.13
CA PHE A 208 -4.39 20.57 -7.56
C PHE A 208 -3.94 19.16 -7.14
N ASN A 209 -4.76 18.45 -6.36
CA ASN A 209 -4.45 17.10 -5.89
C ASN A 209 -4.20 16.14 -7.06
N SER A 210 -5.06 16.19 -8.08
CA SER A 210 -5.00 15.27 -9.22
C SER A 210 -3.76 15.53 -10.09
N LEU A 211 -3.48 16.79 -10.42
CA LEU A 211 -2.30 17.16 -11.20
C LEU A 211 -0.99 16.90 -10.45
N TYR A 212 -0.93 17.26 -9.17
CA TYR A 212 0.23 16.98 -8.32
C TYR A 212 0.48 15.48 -8.26
N SER A 213 -0.55 14.69 -7.93
CA SER A 213 -0.40 13.24 -7.79
C SER A 213 -0.02 12.57 -9.09
N PHE A 214 -0.58 13.00 -10.22
CA PHE A 214 -0.20 12.51 -11.54
C PHE A 214 1.26 12.84 -11.88
N TYR A 215 1.68 14.09 -11.67
CA TYR A 215 3.07 14.49 -11.83
C TYR A 215 3.99 13.61 -10.98
N TRP A 216 3.62 13.38 -9.73
CA TRP A 216 4.40 12.58 -8.81
C TRP A 216 4.58 11.15 -9.29
N ASP A 217 3.49 10.51 -9.71
CA ASP A 217 3.52 9.12 -10.11
C ASP A 217 4.39 8.93 -11.38
N VAL A 218 4.26 9.82 -12.38
CA VAL A 218 5.05 9.74 -13.62
C VAL A 218 6.51 10.15 -13.41
N VAL A 219 6.75 11.29 -12.77
CA VAL A 219 8.08 11.89 -12.71
C VAL A 219 8.89 11.38 -11.52
N MET A 220 8.29 11.34 -10.33
CA MET A 220 8.99 10.99 -9.11
C MET A 220 9.03 9.47 -8.91
N ASP A 221 7.90 8.79 -9.07
CA ASP A 221 7.80 7.35 -8.79
C ASP A 221 8.25 6.49 -9.95
N TRP A 222 7.90 6.85 -11.17
CA TRP A 222 8.39 6.15 -12.36
C TRP A 222 9.65 6.77 -12.93
N GLY A 223 10.19 7.85 -12.35
CA GLY A 223 11.48 8.42 -12.74
C GLY A 223 11.55 8.88 -14.20
N LEU A 224 10.42 9.18 -14.84
CA LEU A 224 10.37 9.65 -16.22
C LEU A 224 10.55 11.17 -16.24
N SER A 225 11.51 11.67 -17.01
CA SER A 225 11.83 13.10 -16.98
C SER A 225 10.98 13.86 -17.97
N VAL A 226 10.51 15.05 -17.59
CA VAL A 226 9.98 16.02 -18.56
C VAL A 226 11.17 16.83 -19.05
N SER A 227 11.80 16.41 -20.15
CA SER A 227 12.88 17.20 -20.74
C SER A 227 12.29 18.32 -21.58
N CYS A 228 12.19 19.52 -21.00
CA CYS A 228 12.00 20.74 -21.77
C CYS A 228 13.36 21.17 -22.34
N SER A 229 13.84 20.48 -23.38
CA SER A 229 15.01 20.95 -24.12
C SER A 229 14.59 22.11 -25.03
N PRO A 230 15.22 23.30 -24.93
CA PRO A 230 14.89 24.44 -25.79
C PRO A 230 15.15 24.19 -27.29
N GLU A 231 15.96 23.17 -27.63
CA GLU A 231 16.26 22.79 -29.02
C GLU A 231 15.26 21.80 -29.62
N LYS A 232 14.53 21.03 -28.80
CA LYS A 232 13.44 20.16 -29.25
C LYS A 232 12.11 20.76 -28.80
N LYS A 233 11.42 21.46 -29.71
CA LYS A 233 10.11 22.12 -29.53
C LYS A 233 8.93 21.17 -29.21
N SER A 234 9.14 20.04 -28.55
CA SER A 234 8.09 19.15 -28.10
C SER A 234 8.31 18.83 -26.62
N GLY A 235 7.40 19.25 -25.75
CA GLY A 235 7.36 18.88 -24.34
C GLY A 235 6.98 17.41 -24.16
N MET A 236 7.76 16.50 -24.76
CA MET A 236 7.56 15.07 -24.64
C MET A 236 8.19 14.56 -23.34
N ILE A 237 7.47 13.64 -22.69
CA ILE A 237 8.00 12.86 -21.57
C ILE A 237 9.15 12.01 -22.11
N VAL A 238 10.35 12.26 -21.59
CA VAL A 238 11.57 11.55 -21.94
C VAL A 238 11.70 10.34 -21.03
N LEU A 239 11.70 9.17 -21.66
CA LEU A 239 11.95 7.91 -21.01
C LEU A 239 13.40 7.84 -20.51
N ARG A 240 13.62 7.09 -19.44
CA ARG A 240 14.97 6.82 -18.93
C ARG A 240 15.78 6.01 -19.94
N HIS A 241 17.10 6.05 -19.80
CA HIS A 241 18.01 5.29 -20.65
C HIS A 241 17.92 3.77 -20.42
N ILE A 242 17.61 3.34 -19.20
CA ILE A 242 17.39 1.93 -18.87
C ILE A 242 15.89 1.72 -18.66
N LEU A 243 15.32 0.86 -19.51
CA LEU A 243 13.91 0.45 -19.49
C LEU A 243 13.86 -1.07 -19.45
N LEU A 244 13.08 -1.62 -18.52
CA LEU A 244 12.82 -3.06 -18.47
C LEU A 244 11.80 -3.50 -19.53
N TYR A 245 10.85 -2.62 -19.86
CA TYR A 245 9.77 -2.88 -20.80
C TYR A 245 9.96 -2.11 -22.12
N ARG A 246 9.14 -2.41 -23.12
CA ARG A 246 9.14 -1.67 -24.40
C ARG A 246 8.58 -0.26 -24.20
N GLU A 247 9.11 0.71 -24.94
CA GLU A 247 8.72 2.13 -24.84
C GLU A 247 7.20 2.40 -24.89
N PRO A 248 6.40 1.76 -25.78
CA PRO A 248 4.95 2.02 -25.84
C PRO A 248 4.24 1.70 -24.52
N VAL A 249 4.75 0.75 -23.73
CA VAL A 249 4.16 0.35 -22.46
C VAL A 249 4.17 1.51 -21.48
N TYR A 250 5.23 2.31 -21.43
CA TYR A 250 5.32 3.48 -20.56
C TYR A 250 4.34 4.56 -20.99
N TYR A 251 4.27 4.88 -22.28
CA TYR A 251 3.34 5.90 -22.79
C TYR A 251 1.87 5.52 -22.59
N ILE A 252 1.51 4.26 -22.85
CA ILE A 252 0.17 3.74 -22.56
C ILE A 252 -0.11 3.82 -21.06
N SER A 253 0.86 3.45 -20.21
CA SER A 253 0.68 3.49 -18.75
C SER A 253 0.50 4.91 -18.22
N ILE A 254 1.20 5.89 -18.78
CA ILE A 254 1.00 7.32 -18.46
C ILE A 254 -0.42 7.75 -18.80
N LEU A 255 -0.92 7.39 -19.99
CA LEU A 255 -2.30 7.72 -20.38
C LEU A 255 -3.32 7.03 -19.47
N VAL A 256 -3.13 5.74 -19.18
CA VAL A 256 -3.99 4.99 -18.26
C VAL A 256 -4.00 5.61 -16.87
N ASP A 257 -2.84 5.95 -16.30
CA ASP A 257 -2.78 6.59 -14.98
C ASP A 257 -3.45 7.97 -14.99
N PHE A 258 -3.28 8.76 -16.05
CA PHE A 258 -3.94 10.05 -16.20
C PHE A 258 -5.46 9.92 -16.16
N PHE A 259 -6.05 9.09 -17.03
CA PHE A 259 -7.51 8.91 -17.08
C PHE A 259 -8.04 8.33 -15.78
N LEU A 260 -7.41 7.28 -15.25
CA LEU A 260 -7.85 6.67 -14.00
C LEU A 260 -7.70 7.61 -12.80
N ARG A 261 -6.69 8.50 -12.78
CA ARG A 261 -6.58 9.53 -11.74
C ARG A 261 -7.78 10.46 -11.72
N THR A 262 -8.23 10.91 -12.88
CA THR A 262 -9.39 11.82 -12.97
C THR A 262 -10.68 11.17 -12.46
N THR A 263 -10.74 9.83 -12.45
CA THR A 263 -11.88 9.12 -11.89
C THR A 263 -11.98 9.22 -10.36
N TRP A 264 -10.86 9.40 -9.66
CA TRP A 264 -10.87 9.62 -8.21
C TRP A 264 -11.68 10.86 -7.81
N SER A 265 -11.64 11.90 -8.64
CA SER A 265 -12.43 13.12 -8.48
C SER A 265 -13.93 12.89 -8.72
N LEU A 266 -14.27 12.09 -9.73
CA LEU A 266 -15.66 11.75 -10.07
C LEU A 266 -16.34 10.93 -8.97
N LYS A 267 -15.58 10.06 -8.29
CA LYS A 267 -16.06 9.31 -7.12
C LYS A 267 -16.60 10.25 -6.04
N LEU A 268 -16.07 11.45 -5.92
CA LEU A 268 -16.37 12.36 -4.82
C LEU A 268 -17.49 13.35 -5.19
N SER A 269 -18.02 13.31 -6.41
CA SER A 269 -19.06 14.19 -6.94
C SER A 269 -20.39 13.46 -7.14
N GLU A 270 -20.89 12.79 -6.10
CA GLU A 270 -22.06 11.89 -6.16
C GLU A 270 -23.42 12.61 -6.31
N ASN A 271 -23.48 13.71 -7.07
CA ASN A 271 -24.74 14.36 -7.46
C ASN A 271 -25.48 13.65 -8.62
N LEU A 272 -24.97 12.52 -9.13
CA LEU A 272 -25.60 11.74 -10.19
C LEU A 272 -26.40 10.57 -9.58
N LYS A 273 -27.61 10.87 -9.11
CA LYS A 273 -28.62 9.95 -8.55
C LYS A 273 -29.21 8.96 -9.59
N SER A 274 -28.40 8.11 -10.21
CA SER A 274 -28.93 6.97 -10.98
C SER A 274 -28.51 5.66 -10.33
N GLU A 275 -29.41 4.69 -10.24
CA GLU A 275 -29.15 3.35 -9.70
C GLU A 275 -28.04 2.59 -10.47
N ASP A 276 -27.68 3.04 -11.68
CA ASP A 276 -26.49 2.60 -12.44
C ASP A 276 -25.16 2.93 -11.74
N LEU A 277 -25.16 3.85 -10.77
CA LEU A 277 -23.98 4.30 -10.03
C LEU A 277 -23.49 3.27 -9.00
N ILE A 278 -24.33 2.32 -8.54
CA ILE A 278 -23.87 1.25 -7.64
C ILE A 278 -22.91 0.30 -8.40
N SER A 279 -23.23 -0.03 -9.66
CA SER A 279 -22.34 -0.77 -10.55
C SER A 279 -21.14 0.09 -10.99
N GLY A 280 -21.34 1.38 -11.23
CA GLY A 280 -20.28 2.34 -11.55
C GLY A 280 -19.26 2.50 -10.41
N GLY A 281 -19.72 2.58 -9.16
CA GLY A 281 -18.88 2.71 -7.97
C GLY A 281 -17.93 1.53 -7.81
N PHE A 282 -18.44 0.30 -7.92
CA PHE A 282 -17.59 -0.90 -7.88
C PHE A 282 -16.54 -0.90 -9.00
N LEU A 283 -16.91 -0.58 -10.24
CA LEU A 283 -15.97 -0.51 -11.37
C LEU A 283 -14.90 0.57 -11.17
N LEU A 284 -15.27 1.72 -10.60
CA LEU A 284 -14.33 2.79 -10.27
C LEU A 284 -13.38 2.39 -9.13
N GLU A 285 -13.84 1.61 -8.14
CA GLU A 285 -12.96 1.04 -7.11
C GLU A 285 -12.02 -0.02 -7.70
N ALA A 286 -12.52 -0.93 -8.54
CA ALA A 286 -11.70 -1.91 -9.25
C ALA A 286 -10.66 -1.23 -10.16
N ALA A 287 -11.05 -0.16 -10.87
CA ALA A 287 -10.14 0.60 -11.73
C ALA A 287 -9.03 1.29 -10.93
N GLU A 288 -9.32 1.80 -9.74
CA GLU A 288 -8.31 2.38 -8.84
C GLU A 288 -7.33 1.31 -8.31
N ILE A 289 -7.80 0.09 -8.03
CA ILE A 289 -6.94 -1.05 -7.70
C ILE A 289 -6.03 -1.41 -8.88
N LEU A 290 -6.57 -1.50 -10.09
CA LEU A 290 -5.80 -1.79 -11.31
C LEU A 290 -4.77 -0.70 -11.61
N ARG A 291 -5.11 0.58 -11.40
CA ARG A 291 -4.18 1.69 -11.53
C ARG A 291 -3.00 1.54 -10.58
N ARG A 292 -3.26 1.22 -9.30
CA ARG A 292 -2.20 1.01 -8.31
C ARG A 292 -1.36 -0.23 -8.63
N TRP A 293 -1.98 -1.32 -9.06
CA TRP A 293 -1.29 -2.51 -9.54
C TRP A 293 -0.30 -2.19 -10.68
N LEU A 294 -0.73 -1.40 -11.67
CA LEU A 294 0.13 -0.91 -12.74
C LEU A 294 1.27 -0.04 -12.21
N TRP A 295 0.97 0.90 -11.31
CA TRP A 295 1.97 1.80 -10.70
C TRP A 295 3.08 1.04 -9.97
N VAL A 296 2.76 -0.07 -9.28
CA VAL A 296 3.75 -0.87 -8.52
C VAL A 296 4.86 -1.40 -9.43
N TYR A 297 4.55 -1.87 -10.64
CA TYR A 297 5.57 -2.40 -11.56
C TYR A 297 6.66 -1.38 -11.87
N PHE A 298 6.26 -0.17 -12.28
CA PHE A 298 7.21 0.89 -12.65
C PHE A 298 7.92 1.46 -11.44
N ARG A 299 7.25 1.52 -10.28
CA ARG A 299 7.88 1.95 -9.03
C ARG A 299 8.98 0.98 -8.60
N VAL A 300 8.70 -0.33 -8.62
CA VAL A 300 9.68 -1.39 -8.30
C VAL A 300 10.82 -1.39 -9.31
N GLU A 301 10.52 -1.27 -10.61
CA GLU A 301 11.53 -1.16 -11.67
C GLU A 301 12.49 0.01 -11.41
N LYS A 302 11.95 1.20 -11.12
CA LYS A 302 12.77 2.38 -10.80
C LYS A 302 13.70 2.10 -9.63
N GLU A 303 13.15 1.56 -8.53
CA GLU A 303 13.90 1.32 -7.30
C GLU A 303 15.03 0.30 -7.55
N TRP A 304 14.72 -0.78 -8.27
CA TRP A 304 15.69 -1.80 -8.66
C TRP A 304 16.84 -1.23 -9.50
N ILE A 305 16.53 -0.42 -10.51
CA ILE A 305 17.52 0.26 -11.33
C ILE A 305 18.39 1.18 -10.46
N GLY A 306 17.78 1.91 -9.52
CA GLY A 306 18.48 2.78 -8.57
C GLY A 306 19.51 2.03 -7.72
N PHE A 307 19.16 0.85 -7.20
CA PHE A 307 20.10 -0.01 -6.47
C PHE A 307 21.29 -0.45 -7.33
N GLY A 308 21.03 -0.86 -8.58
CA GLY A 308 22.09 -1.29 -9.51
C GLY A 308 23.12 -0.19 -9.78
N PHE A 309 22.68 1.05 -9.99
CA PHE A 309 23.59 2.19 -10.19
C PHE A 309 24.39 2.54 -8.94
N ASN A 310 23.75 2.57 -7.76
CA ASN A 310 24.45 2.87 -6.51
C ASN A 310 25.49 1.79 -6.17
N GLY A 311 25.17 0.51 -6.43
CA GLY A 311 26.10 -0.61 -6.23
C GLY A 311 27.30 -0.60 -7.18
N LEU A 312 27.09 -0.22 -8.44
CA LEU A 312 28.19 -0.03 -9.40
C LEU A 312 29.10 1.13 -8.97
N HIS A 313 28.52 2.25 -8.54
CA HIS A 313 29.29 3.43 -8.14
C HIS A 313 30.06 3.21 -6.82
N SER A 314 29.51 2.40 -5.90
CA SER A 314 30.22 2.00 -4.68
C SER A 314 31.38 1.07 -4.99
N ASN A 315 31.21 0.09 -5.88
CA ASN A 315 32.30 -0.81 -6.26
C ASN A 315 33.41 -0.05 -7.00
N ASP A 316 33.06 0.83 -7.95
CA ASP A 316 34.04 1.67 -8.66
C ASP A 316 34.74 2.69 -7.73
N SER A 317 34.13 3.03 -6.59
CA SER A 317 34.80 3.83 -5.55
C SER A 317 35.73 3.00 -4.66
N LEU A 318 35.38 1.74 -4.38
CA LEU A 318 36.22 0.82 -3.60
C LEU A 318 37.45 0.38 -4.40
N ASP A 319 37.27 0.03 -5.67
CA ASP A 319 38.36 -0.36 -6.58
C ASP A 319 39.39 0.78 -6.73
N ARG A 320 38.93 2.03 -6.81
CA ARG A 320 39.82 3.21 -6.85
C ARG A 320 40.60 3.45 -5.55
N VAL A 321 40.02 3.12 -4.40
CA VAL A 321 40.73 3.23 -3.11
C VAL A 321 41.78 2.12 -3.00
N GLU A 322 41.45 0.91 -3.44
CA GLU A 322 42.38 -0.24 -3.43
C GLU A 322 43.58 0.00 -4.38
N GLU A 323 43.33 0.56 -5.58
CA GLU A 323 44.42 0.98 -6.49
C GLU A 323 45.34 2.05 -5.89
N GLN A 324 44.80 3.02 -5.15
CA GLN A 324 45.59 4.06 -4.49
C GLN A 324 46.46 3.48 -3.37
N GLU A 325 45.93 2.56 -2.57
CA GLU A 325 46.70 1.88 -1.52
C GLU A 325 47.83 1.01 -2.11
N ILE A 326 47.56 0.26 -3.18
CA ILE A 326 48.58 -0.53 -3.88
C ILE A 326 49.68 0.37 -4.45
N HIS A 327 49.32 1.52 -5.02
CA HIS A 327 50.30 2.47 -5.55
C HIS A 327 51.16 3.10 -4.45
N LEU A 328 50.58 3.38 -3.28
CA LEU A 328 51.31 3.85 -2.09
C LEU A 328 52.30 2.81 -1.57
N ILE A 329 51.87 1.55 -1.41
CA ILE A 329 52.72 0.44 -0.94
C ILE A 329 53.86 0.16 -1.93
N THR A 330 53.59 0.24 -3.23
CA THR A 330 54.60 0.02 -4.28
C THR A 330 55.62 1.16 -4.32
N HIS A 331 55.18 2.40 -4.13
CA HIS A 331 56.05 3.57 -4.04
C HIS A 331 56.93 3.52 -2.78
N GLU A 332 56.39 3.07 -1.65
CA GLU A 332 57.14 2.93 -0.39
C GLU A 332 58.18 1.80 -0.47
N ARG A 333 57.87 0.68 -1.14
CA ARG A 333 58.84 -0.39 -1.40
C ARG A 333 59.96 -0.01 -2.37
N ALA A 334 59.71 0.90 -3.30
CA ALA A 334 60.72 1.37 -4.26
C ALA A 334 61.81 2.26 -3.62
N HIS A 335 61.60 2.73 -2.38
CA HIS A 335 62.53 3.59 -1.64
C HIS A 335 63.25 2.90 -0.47
N LEU A 336 63.08 1.58 -0.30
CA LEU A 336 63.87 0.82 0.67
C LEU A 336 65.26 0.54 0.07
N PRO A 337 66.36 0.98 0.72
CA PRO A 337 67.71 0.67 0.28
C PRO A 337 67.97 -0.84 0.40
N GLN A 338 68.56 -1.44 -0.65
CA GLN A 338 68.94 -2.86 -0.72
C GLN A 338 69.97 -3.25 0.34
#